data_AF-A0A7Y1AT41-F1
#
_entry.id   AF-A0A7Y1AT41-F1
#
_cell.length_a   1.000
_cell.length_b   1.000
_cell.length_c   1.000
_cell.angle_alpha   90.00
_cell.angle_beta   90.00
_cell.angle_gamma   90.00
#
_symmetry.space_group_name_H-M   'P 1'
#
loop_
_entity.id
_entity.type
_entity.pdbx_description
1 polymer ?
#
loop_
_entity_poly.entity_id
_entity_poly.type
_entity_poly.pdbx_seq_one_letter_code
_entity_poly.pdbx_strand_id
1 'polypeptide(L)'
;MSLLTTFGPLRDIPLDNIEQLKEILVRSDKSRLLEGLVIEAVFNEYLGKLVAQGIDVLPVSLVRTLTVKIKPQKKFVTSWWVWDHSDTGQAAAELCQILVPSSDKSEFLFDCYYDEMKRDFFIKKWGEQTNIPIQSFMLEKRGHSAPRFRIPSKSVIDENRSQQAFWAGIFSHYSDDIFKNVVLHRLFKNCAIQPFFEGVWDIDSLARLPDNSLVQLEVKHKYPHFDSGKLSFGINNGQLRVMQDLASKGIKTLHMIMVKPIWNKNHGTGYLLNKIGERKNVLLLAKLLDAATLRRIQSRQSWKTGAEQSFTGEDEQKVRYVDASEFQLLGTLDDPVHAVAINIALAATGALNQPVTDQLLIDNRIQR
;
A
#
# COMPACT_ATOMS: atom_id res chain seq x y z
N MET A 1 -4.59 27.54 8.12
CA MET A 1 -5.80 26.71 7.98
C MET A 1 -5.43 25.29 8.38
N SER A 2 -6.34 24.52 8.96
CA SER A 2 -6.11 23.09 9.25
C SER A 2 -6.60 22.24 8.08
N LEU A 3 -6.16 20.99 8.00
CA LEU A 3 -6.61 20.04 6.99
C LEU A 3 -8.14 19.91 7.01
N LEU A 4 -8.80 20.03 5.85
CA LEU A 4 -10.22 19.68 5.71
C LEU A 4 -10.36 18.17 5.49
N THR A 5 -11.34 17.56 6.16
CA THR A 5 -11.67 16.14 6.04
C THR A 5 -13.15 15.97 5.72
N THR A 6 -13.61 14.74 5.49
CA THR A 6 -15.03 14.39 5.37
C THR A 6 -15.83 14.63 6.66
N PHE A 7 -15.15 14.85 7.79
CA PHE A 7 -15.74 15.09 9.11
C PHE A 7 -15.61 16.55 9.56
N GLY A 8 -15.18 17.45 8.66
CA GLY A 8 -14.86 18.83 8.98
C GLY A 8 -13.35 19.07 9.15
N PRO A 9 -12.95 20.26 9.64
CA PRO A 9 -11.55 20.61 9.84
C PRO A 9 -10.89 19.74 10.93
N LEU A 10 -9.68 19.23 10.69
CA LEU A 10 -8.98 18.32 11.62
C LEU A 10 -8.69 18.93 13.00
N ARG A 11 -8.61 20.26 13.09
CA ARG A 11 -8.46 20.97 14.37
C ARG A 11 -9.67 20.79 15.31
N ASP A 12 -10.85 20.56 14.74
CA ASP A 12 -12.11 20.43 15.48
C ASP A 12 -12.39 18.96 15.85
N ILE A 13 -11.52 18.03 15.44
CA ILE A 13 -11.64 16.59 15.72
C ILE A 13 -10.78 16.23 16.94
N PRO A 14 -11.35 15.58 17.97
CA PRO A 14 -10.58 15.05 19.10
C PRO A 14 -9.75 13.84 18.65
N LEU A 15 -8.42 13.99 18.67
CA LEU A 15 -7.48 12.98 18.16
C LEU A 15 -7.08 11.93 19.22
N ASP A 16 -7.45 12.17 20.47
CA ASP A 16 -7.34 11.27 21.62
C ASP A 16 -8.58 10.37 21.80
N ASN A 17 -9.66 10.65 21.06
CA ASN A 17 -10.89 9.87 21.11
C ASN A 17 -10.83 8.68 20.13
N ILE A 18 -10.69 7.47 20.69
CA ILE A 18 -10.56 6.26 19.88
C ILE A 18 -11.77 5.97 18.99
N GLU A 19 -12.98 6.28 19.45
CA GLU A 19 -14.20 6.10 18.66
C GLU A 19 -14.18 7.01 17.44
N GLN A 20 -13.67 8.24 17.60
CA GLN A 20 -13.53 9.18 16.50
C GLN A 20 -12.47 8.73 15.49
N LEU A 21 -11.32 8.23 15.97
CA LEU A 21 -10.26 7.66 15.12
C LEU A 21 -10.78 6.46 14.32
N LYS A 22 -11.55 5.58 14.97
CA LYS A 22 -12.23 4.45 14.33
C LYS A 22 -13.17 4.93 13.22
N GLU A 23 -14.03 5.89 13.50
CA GLU A 23 -14.98 6.40 12.50
C GLU A 23 -14.28 6.99 11.27
N ILE A 24 -13.15 7.67 11.47
CA ILE A 24 -12.30 8.15 10.36
C ILE A 24 -11.88 6.98 9.47
N LEU A 25 -11.37 5.90 10.05
CA LEU A 25 -10.93 4.73 9.29
C LEU A 25 -12.10 3.99 8.63
N VAL A 26 -13.19 3.75 9.36
CA VAL A 26 -14.35 2.96 8.89
C VAL A 26 -15.11 3.65 7.76
N ARG A 27 -15.24 4.98 7.78
CA ARG A 27 -16.02 5.69 6.74
C ARG A 27 -15.18 6.25 5.60
N SER A 28 -13.87 6.40 5.78
CA SER A 28 -13.00 6.93 4.72
C SER A 28 -12.50 5.85 3.76
N ASP A 29 -12.60 4.57 4.13
CA ASP A 29 -12.09 3.43 3.37
C ASP A 29 -13.16 2.31 3.22
N LYS A 30 -13.02 1.48 2.17
CA LYS A 30 -13.80 0.23 2.05
C LYS A 30 -13.27 -0.82 3.02
N SER A 31 -14.11 -1.76 3.48
CA SER A 31 -13.73 -2.75 4.52
C SER A 31 -12.47 -3.56 4.17
N ARG A 32 -12.25 -3.86 2.88
CA ARG A 32 -11.04 -4.56 2.41
C ARG A 32 -9.73 -3.79 2.63
N LEU A 33 -9.77 -2.45 2.66
CA LEU A 33 -8.59 -1.64 2.95
C LEU A 33 -8.24 -1.66 4.45
N LEU A 34 -9.25 -1.73 5.32
CA LEU A 34 -9.02 -1.93 6.76
C LEU A 34 -8.48 -3.32 7.05
N GLU A 35 -9.01 -4.34 6.38
CA GLU A 35 -8.42 -5.68 6.42
C GLU A 35 -6.96 -5.67 5.95
N GLY A 36 -6.65 -4.88 4.91
CA GLY A 36 -5.26 -4.64 4.46
C GLY A 36 -4.36 -4.10 5.57
N LEU A 37 -4.83 -3.12 6.37
CA LEU A 37 -4.07 -2.59 7.50
C LEU A 37 -3.78 -3.65 8.57
N VAL A 38 -4.70 -4.60 8.80
CA VAL A 38 -4.44 -5.73 9.71
C VAL A 38 -3.30 -6.60 9.17
N ILE A 39 -3.24 -6.80 7.85
CA ILE A 39 -2.19 -7.58 7.19
C ILE A 39 -0.85 -6.85 7.27
N GLU A 40 -0.84 -5.54 7.01
CA GLU A 40 0.33 -4.69 7.17
C GLU A 40 0.85 -4.73 8.62
N ALA A 41 -0.04 -4.68 9.61
CA ALA A 41 0.33 -4.81 11.03
C ALA A 41 1.03 -6.14 11.34
N VAL A 42 0.51 -7.26 10.85
CA VAL A 42 1.15 -8.58 11.00
C VAL A 42 2.50 -8.61 10.29
N PHE A 43 2.61 -8.03 9.09
CA PHE A 43 3.89 -7.97 8.38
C PHE A 43 4.92 -7.09 9.06
N ASN A 44 4.50 -6.02 9.75
CA ASN A 44 5.38 -5.12 10.47
C ASN A 44 6.19 -5.83 11.57
N GLU A 45 5.70 -6.96 12.12
CA GLU A 45 6.48 -7.80 13.02
C GLU A 45 7.74 -8.36 12.35
N TYR A 46 7.63 -8.81 11.08
CA TYR A 46 8.78 -9.27 10.29
C TYR A 46 9.68 -8.10 9.88
N LEU A 47 9.08 -6.98 9.46
CA LEU A 47 9.80 -5.79 9.04
C LEU A 47 10.68 -5.23 10.17
N GLY A 48 10.18 -5.22 11.41
CA GLY A 48 10.93 -4.82 12.60
C GLY A 48 12.15 -5.70 12.91
N LYS A 49 12.28 -6.88 12.27
CA LYS A 49 13.45 -7.77 12.39
C LYS A 49 14.41 -7.68 11.21
N LEU A 50 14.06 -6.97 10.14
CA LEU A 50 14.91 -6.80 8.96
C LEU A 50 16.17 -5.98 9.24
N VAL A 51 16.14 -5.10 10.25
CA VAL A 51 17.33 -4.32 10.67
C VAL A 51 18.49 -5.25 11.06
N ALA A 52 18.20 -6.38 11.70
CA ALA A 52 19.22 -7.38 12.05
C ALA A 52 19.85 -8.07 10.82
N GLN A 53 19.21 -7.94 9.65
CA GLN A 53 19.69 -8.43 8.35
C GLN A 53 20.33 -7.31 7.50
N GLY A 54 20.57 -6.12 8.09
CA GLY A 54 21.13 -4.96 7.39
C GLY A 54 20.14 -4.29 6.43
N ILE A 55 18.84 -4.54 6.58
CA ILE A 55 17.78 -3.91 5.79
C ILE A 55 17.07 -2.89 6.66
N ASP A 56 17.09 -1.64 6.23
CA ASP A 56 16.49 -0.52 6.95
C ASP A 56 15.15 -0.11 6.31
N VAL A 57 14.06 -0.20 7.05
CA VAL A 57 12.73 0.20 6.56
C VAL A 57 12.60 1.71 6.72
N LEU A 58 12.42 2.40 5.60
CA LEU A 58 12.46 3.85 5.57
C LEU A 58 11.20 4.44 6.22
N PRO A 59 11.35 5.45 7.11
CA PRO A 59 10.23 6.13 7.77
C PRO A 59 9.61 7.18 6.84
N VAL A 60 9.14 6.75 5.67
CA VAL A 60 8.53 7.60 4.66
C VAL A 60 7.24 7.00 4.13
N SER A 61 6.23 7.84 3.95
CA SER A 61 5.05 7.51 3.15
C SER A 61 5.26 8.00 1.72
N LEU A 62 5.08 7.11 0.75
CA LEU A 62 5.17 7.44 -0.67
C LEU A 62 3.81 7.21 -1.33
N VAL A 63 3.27 8.26 -1.96
CA VAL A 63 2.02 8.18 -2.72
C VAL A 63 2.26 8.58 -4.17
N ARG A 64 1.79 7.76 -5.10
CA ARG A 64 1.76 8.07 -6.53
C ARG A 64 0.37 8.52 -6.94
N THR A 65 0.30 9.63 -7.67
CA THR A 65 -0.96 10.13 -8.23
C THR A 65 -0.95 10.19 -9.74
N LEU A 66 -2.14 10.13 -10.34
CA LEU A 66 -2.37 10.25 -11.77
C LEU A 66 -3.47 11.27 -12.05
N THR A 67 -3.21 12.17 -13.00
CA THR A 67 -4.21 13.01 -13.64
C THR A 67 -4.30 12.75 -15.13
N VAL A 68 -5.52 12.77 -15.65
CA VAL A 68 -5.80 12.64 -17.08
C VAL A 68 -6.01 14.04 -17.66
N LYS A 69 -4.99 14.58 -18.34
CA LYS A 69 -5.15 15.79 -19.14
C LYS A 69 -5.74 15.42 -20.50
N ILE A 70 -6.79 16.13 -20.89
CA ILE A 70 -7.43 16.01 -22.21
C ILE A 70 -6.94 17.17 -23.08
N LYS A 71 -6.08 16.91 -24.09
CA LYS A 71 -5.91 17.63 -25.39
C LYS A 71 -4.47 17.55 -25.95
N PRO A 72 -4.27 17.43 -27.28
CA PRO A 72 -5.13 16.80 -28.30
C PRO A 72 -5.12 15.26 -28.22
N GLN A 73 -4.26 14.69 -27.37
CA GLN A 73 -4.25 13.28 -26.97
C GLN A 73 -4.46 13.19 -25.44
N LYS A 74 -4.90 12.04 -24.93
CA LYS A 74 -4.93 11.79 -23.48
C LYS A 74 -3.48 11.81 -22.97
N LYS A 75 -3.08 12.91 -22.30
CA LYS A 75 -1.78 13.00 -21.65
C LYS A 75 -1.97 12.68 -20.17
N PHE A 76 -1.23 11.69 -19.70
CA PHE A 76 -1.19 11.37 -18.28
C PHE A 76 -0.12 12.23 -17.60
N VAL A 77 -0.48 12.77 -16.45
CA VAL A 77 0.47 13.47 -15.57
C VAL A 77 0.56 12.69 -14.29
N THR A 78 1.77 12.34 -13.91
CA THR A 78 2.07 11.62 -12.67
C THR A 78 2.64 12.57 -11.63
N SER A 79 2.46 12.23 -10.37
CA SER A 79 3.18 12.93 -9.29
C SER A 79 3.51 11.98 -8.16
N TRP A 80 4.65 12.19 -7.54
CA TRP A 80 5.09 11.51 -6.33
C TRP A 80 4.97 12.46 -5.15
N TRP A 81 4.42 11.96 -4.05
CA TRP A 81 4.25 12.67 -2.80
C TRP A 81 5.02 11.91 -1.74
N VAL A 82 6.09 12.50 -1.24
CA VAL A 82 6.96 11.93 -0.21
C VAL A 82 6.64 12.64 1.10
N TRP A 83 6.23 11.90 2.12
CA TRP A 83 6.07 12.44 3.46
C TRP A 83 7.05 11.73 4.40
N ASP A 84 7.99 12.49 4.94
CA ASP A 84 8.91 12.02 5.98
C ASP A 84 8.24 12.10 7.35
N HIS A 85 8.26 10.99 8.09
CA HIS A 85 7.80 10.93 9.47
C HIS A 85 8.92 10.57 10.45
N SER A 86 10.17 10.83 10.07
CA SER A 86 11.34 10.85 10.95
C SER A 86 11.72 12.27 11.36
N ASP A 87 12.54 12.37 12.40
CA ASP A 87 13.07 13.66 12.87
C ASP A 87 14.19 14.22 11.97
N THR A 88 14.83 13.38 11.16
CA THR A 88 16.04 13.76 10.40
C THR A 88 15.76 14.30 9.01
N GLY A 89 14.69 13.85 8.36
CA GLY A 89 14.40 14.20 6.97
C GLY A 89 15.30 13.51 5.93
N GLN A 90 16.26 12.66 6.35
CA GLN A 90 17.30 12.15 5.47
C GLN A 90 16.75 11.14 4.46
N ALA A 91 15.89 10.21 4.91
CA ALA A 91 15.29 9.21 4.04
C ALA A 91 14.46 9.84 2.93
N ALA A 92 13.66 10.87 3.23
CA ALA A 92 12.90 11.59 2.21
C ALA A 92 13.80 12.39 1.26
N ALA A 93 14.88 13.01 1.75
CA ALA A 93 15.81 13.76 0.91
C ALA A 93 16.47 12.85 -0.15
N GLU A 94 16.95 11.68 0.26
CA GLU A 94 17.55 10.70 -0.64
C GLU A 94 16.52 10.10 -1.62
N LEU A 95 15.33 9.76 -1.13
CA LEU A 95 14.24 9.28 -1.99
C LEU A 95 13.84 10.34 -3.02
N CYS A 96 13.76 11.61 -2.64
CA CYS A 96 13.48 12.72 -3.54
C CYS A 96 14.53 12.84 -4.64
N GLN A 97 15.82 12.60 -4.36
CA GLN A 97 16.88 12.58 -5.38
C GLN A 97 16.69 11.46 -6.41
N ILE A 98 16.23 10.29 -5.96
CA ILE A 98 15.95 9.13 -6.83
C ILE A 98 14.69 9.37 -7.68
N LEU A 99 13.65 9.96 -7.08
CA LEU A 99 12.37 10.20 -7.73
C LEU A 99 12.32 11.47 -8.57
N VAL A 100 13.44 12.19 -8.72
CA VAL A 100 13.49 13.43 -9.53
C VAL A 100 12.87 13.14 -10.90
N PRO A 101 11.86 13.94 -11.31
CA PRO A 101 11.25 13.81 -12.62
C PRO A 101 12.31 13.94 -13.72
N SER A 102 12.21 13.11 -14.75
CA SER A 102 12.88 13.44 -16.02
C SER A 102 12.38 14.81 -16.49
N SER A 103 13.19 15.59 -17.22
CA SER A 103 12.92 16.98 -17.63
C SER A 103 11.59 17.23 -18.39
N ASP A 104 10.82 16.18 -18.65
CA ASP A 104 9.49 16.24 -19.22
C ASP A 104 8.46 16.77 -18.22
N LYS A 105 7.64 17.73 -18.68
CA LYS A 105 6.55 18.38 -17.91
C LYS A 105 5.35 17.44 -17.58
N SER A 106 5.57 16.14 -17.50
CA SER A 106 4.55 15.11 -17.23
C SER A 106 4.70 14.41 -15.87
N GLU A 107 5.76 14.66 -15.14
CA GLU A 107 5.99 14.08 -13.81
C GLU A 107 6.33 15.20 -12.81
N PHE A 108 5.82 15.09 -11.59
CA PHE A 108 6.06 16.04 -10.50
C PHE A 108 6.47 15.30 -9.24
N LEU A 109 7.21 16.00 -8.37
CA LEU A 109 7.63 15.47 -7.07
C LEU A 109 7.32 16.53 -6.01
N PHE A 110 6.67 16.10 -4.93
CA PHE A 110 6.33 16.92 -3.78
C PHE A 110 6.94 16.30 -2.53
N ASP A 111 7.84 17.04 -1.89
CA ASP A 111 8.37 16.72 -0.56
C ASP A 111 7.47 17.39 0.49
N CYS A 112 6.91 16.58 1.38
CA CYS A 112 5.83 16.95 2.29
C CYS A 112 6.19 16.66 3.75
N TYR A 113 5.51 17.37 4.66
CA TYR A 113 5.56 17.12 6.10
C TYR A 113 4.21 17.41 6.75
N TYR A 114 4.01 16.85 7.95
CA TYR A 114 2.86 17.14 8.80
C TYR A 114 3.26 18.16 9.87
N ASP A 115 2.47 19.22 10.04
CA ASP A 115 2.63 20.21 11.10
C ASP A 115 1.60 19.91 12.21
N GLU A 116 2.07 19.38 13.34
CA GLU A 116 1.20 18.97 14.46
C GLU A 116 0.40 20.15 15.05
N MET A 117 1.01 21.34 15.09
CA MET A 117 0.37 22.54 15.66
C MET A 117 -0.75 23.06 14.76
N LYS A 118 -0.54 23.04 13.44
CA LYS A 118 -1.56 23.44 12.46
C LYS A 118 -2.54 22.32 12.13
N ARG A 119 -2.20 21.08 12.48
CA ARG A 119 -2.91 19.85 12.09
C ARG A 119 -3.18 19.83 10.58
N ASP A 120 -2.13 20.00 9.80
CA ASP A 120 -2.21 20.05 8.33
C ASP A 120 -0.92 19.53 7.68
N PHE A 121 -1.03 19.14 6.40
CA PHE A 121 0.09 18.70 5.58
C PHE A 121 0.56 19.82 4.66
N PHE A 122 1.88 19.95 4.54
CA PHE A 122 2.53 21.01 3.81
C PHE A 122 3.51 20.46 2.79
N ILE A 123 3.58 21.12 1.63
CA ILE A 123 4.69 21.00 0.68
C ILE A 123 5.84 21.85 1.22
N LYS A 124 7.03 21.26 1.42
CA LYS A 124 8.19 21.96 1.95
C LYS A 124 8.58 23.14 1.06
N LYS A 125 8.63 22.92 -0.26
CA LYS A 125 9.01 23.93 -1.25
C LYS A 125 8.37 23.71 -2.62
N TRP A 126 7.96 24.80 -3.26
CA TRP A 126 7.56 24.83 -4.67
C TRP A 126 7.95 26.17 -5.30
N GLY A 127 8.90 26.15 -6.23
CA GLY A 127 9.51 27.38 -6.74
C GLY A 127 10.20 28.15 -5.61
N GLU A 128 9.82 29.40 -5.42
CA GLU A 128 10.32 30.27 -4.33
C GLU A 128 9.51 30.15 -3.03
N GLN A 129 8.34 29.52 -3.08
CA GLN A 129 7.46 29.40 -1.92
C GLN A 129 7.85 28.20 -1.05
N THR A 130 7.68 28.34 0.27
CA THR A 130 7.95 27.30 1.27
C THR A 130 6.76 27.12 2.21
N ASN A 131 6.65 25.94 2.83
CA ASN A 131 5.60 25.63 3.82
C ASN A 131 4.18 25.90 3.29
N ILE A 132 3.86 25.28 2.15
CA ILE A 132 2.61 25.53 1.42
C ILE A 132 1.59 24.47 1.80
N PRO A 133 0.41 24.82 2.36
CA PRO A 133 -0.63 23.83 2.66
C PRO A 133 -1.06 23.07 1.40
N ILE A 134 -1.05 21.73 1.45
CA ILE A 134 -1.33 20.89 0.27
C ILE A 134 -2.69 21.23 -0.33
N GLN A 135 -3.75 21.29 0.49
CA GLN A 135 -5.10 21.54 -0.01
C GLN A 135 -5.23 22.92 -0.64
N SER A 136 -4.67 23.97 -0.02
CA SER A 136 -4.71 25.33 -0.60
C SER A 136 -3.98 25.39 -1.94
N PHE A 137 -2.79 24.79 -2.02
CA PHE A 137 -2.03 24.69 -3.27
C PHE A 137 -2.82 23.95 -4.35
N MET A 138 -3.40 22.81 -4.02
CA MET A 138 -4.12 21.99 -4.98
C MET A 138 -5.45 22.62 -5.42
N LEU A 139 -6.16 23.31 -4.54
CA LEU A 139 -7.37 24.07 -4.90
C LEU A 139 -7.05 25.14 -5.95
N GLU A 140 -5.98 25.91 -5.74
CA GLU A 140 -5.51 26.92 -6.68
C GLU A 140 -5.09 26.26 -8.02
N LYS A 141 -4.20 25.27 -7.99
CA LYS A 141 -3.67 24.63 -9.21
C LYS A 141 -4.72 23.85 -10.00
N ARG A 142 -5.81 23.42 -9.36
CA ARG A 142 -6.92 22.71 -10.01
C ARG A 142 -8.11 23.60 -10.36
N GLY A 143 -8.13 24.85 -9.89
CA GLY A 143 -9.30 25.74 -10.06
C GLY A 143 -10.54 25.20 -9.36
N HIS A 144 -10.37 24.61 -8.17
CA HIS A 144 -11.46 24.08 -7.35
C HIS A 144 -11.71 25.01 -6.15
N SER A 145 -12.98 25.18 -5.76
CA SER A 145 -13.34 25.93 -4.55
C SER A 145 -13.29 25.10 -3.27
N ALA A 146 -13.40 23.77 -3.38
CA ALA A 146 -13.33 22.84 -2.26
C ALA A 146 -12.77 21.46 -2.67
N PRO A 147 -12.18 20.69 -1.74
CA PRO A 147 -11.73 19.32 -2.00
C PRO A 147 -12.91 18.41 -2.36
N ARG A 148 -12.73 17.50 -3.33
CA ARG A 148 -13.75 16.52 -3.73
C ARG A 148 -13.45 15.16 -3.11
N PHE A 149 -13.82 14.98 -1.85
CA PHE A 149 -13.61 13.70 -1.17
C PHE A 149 -14.37 12.57 -1.86
N ARG A 150 -13.71 11.42 -2.02
CA ARG A 150 -14.35 10.21 -2.50
C ARG A 150 -14.83 9.42 -1.31
N ILE A 151 -16.13 9.13 -1.27
CA ILE A 151 -16.73 8.30 -0.22
C ILE A 151 -16.99 6.92 -0.84
N PRO A 152 -16.52 5.82 -0.23
CA PRO A 152 -16.83 4.48 -0.71
C PRO A 152 -18.34 4.25 -0.77
N SER A 153 -18.80 3.47 -1.76
CA SER A 153 -20.20 3.06 -1.84
C SER A 153 -20.59 2.20 -0.63
N LYS A 154 -21.83 2.30 -0.16
CA LYS A 154 -22.36 1.45 0.92
C LYS A 154 -22.23 -0.04 0.59
N SER A 155 -22.25 -0.43 -0.69
CA SER A 155 -22.14 -1.84 -1.11
C SER A 155 -20.77 -2.47 -0.86
N VAL A 156 -19.73 -1.67 -0.61
CA VAL A 156 -18.36 -2.14 -0.34
C VAL A 156 -17.94 -1.93 1.12
N ILE A 157 -18.87 -1.44 1.96
CA ILE A 157 -18.70 -1.28 3.41
C ILE A 157 -19.51 -2.39 4.09
N ASP A 158 -18.80 -3.32 4.70
CA ASP A 158 -19.32 -4.30 5.65
C ASP A 158 -18.91 -3.85 7.05
N GLU A 159 -19.87 -3.30 7.80
CA GLU A 159 -19.61 -2.73 9.13
C GLU A 159 -19.05 -3.77 10.10
N ASN A 160 -19.55 -5.01 10.08
CA ASN A 160 -19.07 -6.06 10.97
C ASN A 160 -17.60 -6.39 10.69
N ARG A 161 -17.23 -6.51 9.41
CA ARG A 161 -15.83 -6.74 9.01
C ARG A 161 -14.94 -5.56 9.36
N SER A 162 -15.42 -4.34 9.16
CA SER A 162 -14.68 -3.12 9.52
C SER A 162 -14.43 -3.03 11.02
N GLN A 163 -15.45 -3.29 11.85
CA GLN A 163 -15.32 -3.29 13.31
C GLN A 163 -14.37 -4.40 13.78
N GLN A 164 -14.47 -5.61 13.22
CA GLN A 164 -13.56 -6.70 13.55
C GLN A 164 -12.11 -6.36 13.18
N ALA A 165 -11.87 -5.82 11.98
CA ALA A 165 -10.54 -5.42 11.54
C ALA A 165 -9.94 -4.34 12.45
N PHE A 166 -10.74 -3.34 12.83
CA PHE A 166 -10.31 -2.28 13.72
C PHE A 166 -9.98 -2.81 15.11
N TRP A 167 -10.94 -3.42 15.82
CA TRP A 167 -10.77 -3.77 17.22
C TRP A 167 -9.80 -4.92 17.45
N ALA A 168 -9.93 -5.99 16.67
CA ALA A 168 -9.12 -7.18 16.91
C ALA A 168 -7.74 -7.07 16.25
N GLY A 169 -7.62 -6.30 15.17
CA GLY A 169 -6.38 -6.18 14.39
C GLY A 169 -5.63 -4.88 14.64
N ILE A 170 -6.16 -3.76 14.14
CA ILE A 170 -5.47 -2.45 14.11
C ILE A 170 -5.21 -1.95 15.53
N PHE A 171 -6.26 -1.88 16.36
CA PHE A 171 -6.17 -1.36 17.72
C PHE A 171 -5.16 -2.14 18.57
N SER A 172 -5.20 -3.48 18.47
CA SER A 172 -4.31 -4.38 19.22
C SER A 172 -2.81 -4.19 18.90
N HIS A 173 -2.47 -3.76 17.68
CA HIS A 173 -1.07 -3.60 17.26
C HIS A 173 -0.54 -2.18 17.43
N TYR A 174 -1.41 -1.16 17.36
CA TYR A 174 -0.99 0.25 17.33
C TYR A 174 -1.49 1.03 18.55
N SER A 175 -1.92 0.36 19.62
CA SER A 175 -2.59 0.96 20.79
C SER A 175 -1.87 2.17 21.39
N ASP A 176 -0.55 2.22 21.27
CA ASP A 176 0.28 3.29 21.84
C ASP A 176 0.06 4.64 21.15
N ASP A 177 -0.12 4.65 19.82
CA ASP A 177 -0.45 5.86 19.05
C ASP A 177 -1.08 5.51 17.68
N ILE A 178 -2.37 5.17 17.70
CA ILE A 178 -3.13 4.83 16.49
C ILE A 178 -3.24 6.03 15.55
N PHE A 179 -3.26 7.24 16.12
CA PHE A 179 -3.37 8.45 15.32
C PHE A 179 -2.15 8.60 14.42
N LYS A 180 -0.94 8.64 14.99
CA LYS A 180 0.29 8.82 14.19
C LYS A 180 0.57 7.63 13.28
N ASN A 181 0.44 6.40 13.78
CA ASN A 181 0.86 5.20 13.05
C ASN A 181 -0.13 4.73 11.98
N VAL A 182 -1.39 5.16 12.02
CA VAL A 182 -2.43 4.65 11.09
C VAL A 182 -3.29 5.77 10.52
N VAL A 183 -3.97 6.52 11.38
CA VAL A 183 -4.98 7.50 10.94
C VAL A 183 -4.33 8.62 10.15
N LEU A 184 -3.16 9.10 10.57
CA LEU A 184 -2.47 10.20 9.93
C LEU A 184 -2.03 9.85 8.50
N HIS A 185 -1.55 8.62 8.26
CA HIS A 185 -1.26 8.11 6.92
C HIS A 185 -2.51 8.07 6.03
N ARG A 186 -3.65 7.67 6.58
CA ARG A 186 -4.92 7.70 5.86
C ARG A 186 -5.38 9.13 5.56
N LEU A 187 -5.20 10.08 6.49
CA LEU A 187 -5.50 11.49 6.26
C LEU A 187 -4.61 12.12 5.18
N PHE A 188 -3.31 11.79 5.16
CA PHE A 188 -2.39 12.23 4.12
C PHE A 188 -2.89 11.81 2.74
N LYS A 189 -3.15 10.52 2.56
CA LYS A 189 -3.61 9.98 1.28
C LYS A 189 -5.04 10.42 0.92
N ASN A 190 -6.01 10.16 1.79
CA ASN A 190 -7.44 10.25 1.46
C ASN A 190 -7.96 11.69 1.55
N CYS A 191 -7.36 12.56 2.36
CA CYS A 191 -7.83 13.93 2.57
C CYS A 191 -6.88 14.98 1.96
N ALA A 192 -5.57 14.84 2.10
CA ALA A 192 -4.64 15.84 1.55
C ALA A 192 -4.45 15.66 0.04
N ILE A 193 -4.40 14.42 -0.46
CA ILE A 193 -4.01 14.13 -1.85
C ILE A 193 -5.20 13.70 -2.71
N GLN A 194 -5.87 12.59 -2.38
CA GLN A 194 -6.87 11.94 -3.23
C GLN A 194 -7.99 12.83 -3.78
N PRO A 195 -8.49 13.86 -3.05
CA PRO A 195 -9.57 14.71 -3.55
C PRO A 195 -9.24 15.49 -4.85
N PHE A 196 -7.98 15.51 -5.27
CA PHE A 196 -7.50 16.29 -6.41
C PHE A 196 -7.01 15.46 -7.59
N PHE A 197 -7.11 14.12 -7.51
CA PHE A 197 -6.54 13.20 -8.50
C PHE A 197 -7.52 12.11 -8.93
N GLU A 198 -7.33 11.62 -10.14
CA GLU A 198 -8.13 10.57 -10.77
C GLU A 198 -7.69 9.17 -10.32
N GLY A 199 -6.38 8.96 -10.14
CA GLY A 199 -5.80 7.74 -9.59
C GLY A 199 -4.81 8.04 -8.47
N VAL A 200 -4.84 7.22 -7.42
CA VAL A 200 -3.96 7.32 -6.25
C VAL A 200 -3.53 5.92 -5.86
N TRP A 201 -2.22 5.72 -5.67
CA TRP A 201 -1.62 4.49 -5.21
C TRP A 201 -0.74 4.80 -4.01
N ASP A 202 -1.04 4.11 -2.93
CA ASP A 202 -0.23 4.06 -1.71
C ASP A 202 0.90 3.05 -1.94
N ILE A 203 2.12 3.37 -1.52
CA ILE A 203 3.23 2.42 -1.55
C ILE A 203 3.41 1.90 -0.11
N ASP A 204 3.16 0.60 0.08
CA ASP A 204 3.06 -0.01 1.42
C ASP A 204 4.29 0.28 2.29
N SER A 205 5.51 -0.02 1.82
CA SER A 205 6.75 0.34 2.52
C SER A 205 7.94 0.41 1.55
N LEU A 206 8.95 1.21 1.90
CA LEU A 206 10.24 1.25 1.23
C LEU A 206 11.33 0.79 2.21
N ALA A 207 12.32 0.06 1.70
CA ALA A 207 13.46 -0.36 2.49
C ALA A 207 14.76 -0.17 1.72
N ARG A 208 15.83 0.10 2.46
CA ARG A 208 17.20 0.14 1.97
C ARG A 208 17.87 -1.20 2.24
N LEU A 209 18.44 -1.78 1.19
CA LEU A 209 19.20 -3.03 1.25
C LEU A 209 20.66 -2.76 1.68
N PRO A 210 21.42 -3.81 2.06
CA PRO A 210 22.82 -3.66 2.48
C PRO A 210 23.74 -3.02 1.41
N ASP A 211 23.37 -3.12 0.14
CA ASP A 211 24.08 -2.50 -0.99
C ASP A 211 23.65 -1.04 -1.25
N ASN A 212 22.87 -0.44 -0.35
CA ASN A 212 22.22 0.87 -0.46
C ASN A 212 21.17 1.00 -1.56
N SER A 213 20.83 -0.07 -2.27
CA SER A 213 19.69 -0.02 -3.21
C SER A 213 18.36 0.03 -2.46
N LEU A 214 17.36 0.64 -3.09
CA LEU A 214 16.01 0.71 -2.53
C LEU A 214 15.11 -0.39 -3.10
N VAL A 215 14.25 -0.92 -2.25
CA VAL A 215 13.20 -1.87 -2.61
C VAL A 215 11.87 -1.45 -2.02
N GLN A 216 10.81 -1.52 -2.81
CA GLN A 216 9.43 -1.50 -2.34
C GLN A 216 9.09 -2.86 -1.74
N LEU A 217 8.60 -2.87 -0.50
CA LEU A 217 8.01 -4.03 0.13
C LEU A 217 6.49 -3.95 -0.06
N GLU A 218 5.96 -4.68 -1.03
CA GLU A 218 4.53 -4.68 -1.34
C GLU A 218 3.87 -5.91 -0.72
N VAL A 219 2.83 -5.74 0.08
CA VAL A 219 2.15 -6.84 0.76
C VAL A 219 0.72 -6.98 0.24
N LYS A 220 0.29 -8.22 -0.04
CA LYS A 220 -1.09 -8.51 -0.43
C LYS A 220 -1.64 -9.73 0.30
N HIS A 221 -2.95 -9.71 0.53
CA HIS A 221 -3.69 -10.81 1.12
C HIS A 221 -4.72 -11.37 0.14
N LYS A 222 -4.46 -12.59 -0.37
CA LYS A 222 -5.28 -13.19 -1.42
C LYS A 222 -5.16 -14.71 -1.45
N TYR A 223 -6.10 -15.38 -2.08
CA TYR A 223 -5.98 -16.79 -2.47
C TYR A 223 -5.64 -16.87 -3.96
N PRO A 224 -5.03 -17.97 -4.43
CA PRO A 224 -4.70 -18.15 -5.83
C PRO A 224 -5.95 -18.29 -6.71
N HIS A 225 -5.86 -17.80 -7.95
CA HIS A 225 -6.78 -18.13 -9.02
C HIS A 225 -6.40 -19.50 -9.59
N PHE A 226 -7.40 -20.37 -9.76
CA PHE A 226 -7.23 -21.68 -10.38
C PHE A 226 -7.74 -21.64 -11.82
N ASP A 227 -6.86 -21.92 -12.77
CA ASP A 227 -7.21 -22.06 -14.19
C ASP A 227 -6.43 -23.23 -14.79
N SER A 228 -7.14 -24.16 -15.44
CA SER A 228 -6.54 -25.25 -16.22
C SER A 228 -5.46 -26.04 -15.48
N GLY A 229 -5.67 -26.30 -14.19
CA GLY A 229 -4.74 -27.05 -13.33
C GLY A 229 -3.56 -26.24 -12.79
N LYS A 230 -3.50 -24.93 -13.06
CA LYS A 230 -2.46 -24.03 -12.56
C LYS A 230 -2.99 -23.04 -11.54
N LEU A 231 -2.16 -22.74 -10.54
CA LEU A 231 -2.43 -21.69 -9.56
C LEU A 231 -1.64 -20.42 -9.87
N SER A 232 -2.31 -19.28 -9.79
CA SER A 232 -1.70 -17.99 -10.10
C SER A 232 -2.24 -16.85 -9.24
N PHE A 233 -1.49 -15.76 -9.17
CA PHE A 233 -1.85 -14.57 -8.42
C PHE A 233 -1.93 -13.35 -9.33
N GLY A 234 -3.05 -12.64 -9.25
CA GLY A 234 -3.27 -11.44 -10.03
C GLY A 234 -2.51 -10.22 -9.50
N ILE A 235 -1.99 -9.40 -10.41
CA ILE A 235 -1.50 -8.03 -10.18
C ILE A 235 -2.35 -7.07 -11.00
N ASN A 236 -2.95 -6.07 -10.35
CA ASN A 236 -3.74 -5.04 -11.01
C ASN A 236 -2.85 -4.21 -11.96
N ASN A 237 -3.35 -3.85 -13.14
CA ASN A 237 -2.57 -3.10 -14.14
C ASN A 237 -2.12 -1.71 -13.66
N GLY A 238 -2.90 -1.03 -12.83
CA GLY A 238 -2.50 0.21 -12.17
C GLY A 238 -1.31 0.00 -11.24
N GLN A 239 -1.38 -1.02 -10.38
CA GLN A 239 -0.26 -1.38 -9.49
C GLN A 239 0.99 -1.80 -10.27
N LEU A 240 0.81 -2.61 -11.32
CA LEU A 240 1.92 -3.03 -12.18
C LEU A 240 2.61 -1.83 -12.84
N ARG A 241 1.87 -0.79 -13.25
CA ARG A 241 2.46 0.46 -13.75
C ARG A 241 3.22 1.21 -12.67
N VAL A 242 2.70 1.27 -11.44
CA VAL A 242 3.40 1.91 -10.32
C VAL A 242 4.75 1.21 -10.05
N MET A 243 4.75 -0.13 -10.01
CA MET A 243 5.98 -0.92 -9.87
C MET A 243 6.95 -0.68 -11.04
N GLN A 244 6.45 -0.53 -12.27
CA GLN A 244 7.27 -0.20 -13.44
C GLN A 244 7.91 1.19 -13.34
N ASP A 245 7.15 2.19 -12.89
CA ASP A 245 7.67 3.54 -12.71
C ASP A 245 8.77 3.55 -11.64
N LEU A 246 8.55 2.88 -10.50
CA LEU A 246 9.58 2.71 -9.45
C LEU A 246 10.83 1.99 -9.97
N ALA A 247 10.64 0.88 -10.70
CA ALA A 247 11.75 0.14 -11.28
C ALA A 247 12.54 0.95 -12.31
N SER A 248 11.89 1.87 -13.03
CA SER A 248 12.57 2.80 -13.95
C SER A 248 13.46 3.82 -13.22
N LYS A 249 13.16 4.10 -11.94
CA LYS A 249 13.98 4.92 -11.02
C LYS A 249 14.96 4.07 -10.20
N GLY A 250 15.11 2.78 -10.52
CA GLY A 250 16.03 1.86 -9.82
C GLY A 250 15.48 1.24 -8.54
N ILE A 251 14.20 1.44 -8.22
CA ILE A 251 13.55 0.88 -7.02
C ILE A 251 12.82 -0.41 -7.42
N LYS A 252 13.37 -1.56 -7.02
CA LYS A 252 12.73 -2.88 -7.29
C LYS A 252 11.52 -3.07 -6.38
N THR A 253 10.64 -4.04 -6.69
CA THR A 253 9.55 -4.41 -5.78
C THR A 253 9.71 -5.86 -5.30
N LEU A 254 9.76 -6.07 -3.99
CA LEU A 254 9.53 -7.38 -3.39
C LEU A 254 8.02 -7.54 -3.19
N HIS A 255 7.38 -8.26 -4.11
CA HIS A 255 5.93 -8.50 -4.06
C HIS A 255 5.62 -9.72 -3.20
N MET A 256 5.08 -9.47 -2.02
CA MET A 256 4.78 -10.46 -0.99
C MET A 256 3.29 -10.78 -0.93
N ILE A 257 2.99 -12.05 -0.69
CA ILE A 257 1.62 -12.55 -0.60
C ILE A 257 1.46 -13.35 0.69
N MET A 258 0.54 -12.92 1.54
CA MET A 258 -0.05 -13.78 2.56
C MET A 258 -1.21 -14.55 1.94
N VAL A 259 -1.02 -15.85 1.76
CA VAL A 259 -1.99 -16.71 1.09
C VAL A 259 -3.12 -17.05 2.05
N LYS A 260 -4.35 -16.75 1.67
CA LYS A 260 -5.53 -17.16 2.44
C LYS A 260 -5.62 -18.70 2.46
N PRO A 261 -5.75 -19.34 3.64
CA PRO A 261 -5.90 -20.79 3.72
C PRO A 261 -7.28 -21.25 3.27
N ILE A 262 -8.30 -20.38 3.40
CA ILE A 262 -9.66 -20.60 2.91
C ILE A 262 -9.86 -19.80 1.62
N TRP A 263 -10.07 -20.48 0.50
CA TRP A 263 -10.19 -19.85 -0.82
C TRP A 263 -11.63 -19.40 -1.09
N ASN A 264 -12.09 -18.45 -0.28
CA ASN A 264 -13.43 -17.89 -0.37
C ASN A 264 -13.40 -16.37 -0.19
N LYS A 265 -13.93 -15.63 -1.16
CA LYS A 265 -14.00 -14.15 -1.13
C LYS A 265 -14.82 -13.56 0.02
N ASN A 266 -15.76 -14.33 0.57
CA ASN A 266 -16.61 -13.91 1.67
C ASN A 266 -15.92 -14.07 3.03
N HIS A 267 -14.76 -14.73 3.08
CA HIS A 267 -13.96 -14.86 4.30
C HIS A 267 -12.93 -13.72 4.39
N GLY A 268 -13.08 -12.92 5.45
CA GLY A 268 -12.17 -11.84 5.82
C GLY A 268 -10.90 -12.32 6.54
N THR A 269 -10.20 -11.40 7.20
CA THR A 269 -8.93 -11.64 7.91
C THR A 269 -9.10 -12.22 9.31
N GLY A 270 -10.33 -12.38 9.80
CA GLY A 270 -10.61 -12.81 11.19
C GLY A 270 -9.98 -14.14 11.60
N TYR A 271 -9.61 -15.02 10.66
CA TYR A 271 -8.89 -16.25 10.97
C TYR A 271 -7.49 -15.98 11.53
N LEU A 272 -6.85 -14.86 11.16
CA LEU A 272 -5.54 -14.46 11.67
C LEU A 272 -5.57 -14.23 13.18
N LEU A 273 -6.70 -13.75 13.69
CA LEU A 273 -6.83 -13.28 15.06
C LEU A 273 -7.52 -14.33 15.95
N ASN A 274 -8.54 -15.00 15.40
CA ASN A 274 -9.43 -15.85 16.19
C ASN A 274 -9.20 -17.36 15.98
N LYS A 275 -8.32 -17.75 15.04
CA LYS A 275 -8.07 -19.16 14.70
C LYS A 275 -6.58 -19.41 14.54
N ILE A 276 -5.84 -19.26 15.63
CA ILE A 276 -4.38 -19.41 15.68
C ILE A 276 -3.92 -20.75 15.05
N GLY A 277 -4.65 -21.85 15.30
CA GLY A 277 -4.34 -23.15 14.71
C GLY A 277 -4.41 -23.23 13.17
N GLU A 278 -5.05 -22.26 12.51
CA GLU A 278 -5.08 -22.13 11.05
C GLU A 278 -3.87 -21.36 10.50
N ARG A 279 -3.05 -20.71 11.35
CA ARG A 279 -1.89 -19.90 10.91
C ARG A 279 -0.81 -20.72 10.22
N LYS A 280 -0.61 -21.98 10.62
CA LYS A 280 0.31 -22.92 9.96
C LYS A 280 -0.04 -23.20 8.48
N ASN A 281 -1.30 -22.96 8.10
CA ASN A 281 -1.77 -23.12 6.72
C ASN A 281 -1.67 -21.82 5.89
N VAL A 282 -1.22 -20.72 6.52
CA VAL A 282 -1.10 -19.41 5.89
C VAL A 282 0.31 -19.26 5.37
N LEU A 283 0.49 -19.51 4.08
CA LEU A 283 1.79 -19.40 3.42
C LEU A 283 2.14 -17.94 3.16
N LEU A 284 3.41 -17.60 3.37
CA LEU A 284 4.02 -16.33 3.02
C LEU A 284 4.89 -16.54 1.79
N LEU A 285 4.59 -15.82 0.71
CA LEU A 285 5.30 -15.93 -0.56
C LEU A 285 5.94 -14.61 -0.93
N ALA A 286 7.01 -14.64 -1.72
CA ALA A 286 7.62 -13.45 -2.29
C ALA A 286 8.06 -13.64 -3.74
N LYS A 287 8.00 -12.57 -4.51
CA LYS A 287 8.62 -12.49 -5.83
C LYS A 287 9.32 -11.14 -5.97
N LEU A 288 10.62 -11.18 -6.23
CA LEU A 288 11.37 -9.98 -6.61
C LEU A 288 10.99 -9.59 -8.05
N LEU A 289 10.56 -8.34 -8.21
CA LEU A 289 10.11 -7.75 -9.46
C LEU A 289 11.04 -6.60 -9.83
N ASP A 290 11.93 -6.86 -10.78
CA ASP A 290 12.77 -5.85 -11.43
C ASP A 290 12.13 -5.35 -12.73
N ALA A 291 12.77 -4.38 -13.39
CA ALA A 291 12.28 -3.79 -14.63
C ALA A 291 12.11 -4.81 -15.76
N ALA A 292 12.95 -5.85 -15.83
CA ALA A 292 12.85 -6.90 -16.84
C ALA A 292 11.64 -7.81 -16.58
N THR A 293 11.48 -8.26 -15.34
CA THR A 293 10.37 -9.11 -14.90
C THR A 293 9.03 -8.39 -15.04
N LEU A 294 8.95 -7.12 -14.66
CA LEU A 294 7.75 -6.31 -14.80
C LEU A 294 7.35 -6.12 -16.27
N ARG A 295 8.31 -5.92 -17.18
CA ARG A 295 8.04 -5.88 -18.63
C ARG A 295 7.49 -7.21 -19.16
N ARG A 296 8.05 -8.34 -18.71
CA ARG A 296 7.56 -9.68 -19.06
C ARG A 296 6.14 -9.94 -18.53
N ILE A 297 5.82 -9.50 -17.31
CA ILE A 297 4.46 -9.60 -16.77
C ILE A 297 3.51 -8.71 -17.58
N GLN A 298 3.94 -7.48 -17.92
CA GLN A 298 3.16 -6.54 -18.73
C GLN A 298 2.84 -7.06 -20.14
N SER A 299 3.67 -7.91 -20.75
CA SER A 299 3.36 -8.49 -22.06
C SER A 299 2.33 -9.63 -21.99
N ARG A 300 1.96 -10.12 -20.79
CA ARG A 300 0.95 -11.17 -20.64
C ARG A 300 -0.45 -10.67 -20.95
N GLN A 301 -1.33 -11.60 -21.31
CA GLN A 301 -2.75 -11.33 -21.50
C GLN A 301 -3.35 -10.70 -20.24
N SER A 302 -4.16 -9.67 -20.46
CA SER A 302 -4.85 -8.97 -19.37
C SER A 302 -6.29 -9.44 -19.30
N TRP A 303 -6.72 -9.81 -18.10
CA TRP A 303 -8.04 -10.34 -17.80
C TRP A 303 -8.87 -9.31 -17.05
N LYS A 304 -10.19 -9.36 -17.19
CA LYS A 304 -11.10 -8.52 -16.41
C LYS A 304 -11.36 -9.16 -15.04
N THR A 305 -11.42 -8.36 -13.99
CA THR A 305 -11.85 -8.79 -12.65
C THR A 305 -13.23 -8.25 -12.32
N GLY A 306 -13.91 -8.85 -11.34
CA GLY A 306 -15.19 -8.37 -10.82
C GLY A 306 -15.13 -6.93 -10.28
N ALA A 307 -16.29 -6.27 -10.25
CA ALA A 307 -16.46 -4.87 -9.86
C ALA A 307 -16.01 -4.57 -8.41
N GLU A 308 -16.02 -5.57 -7.53
CA GLU A 308 -15.59 -5.48 -6.13
C GLU A 308 -14.08 -5.19 -5.93
N GLN A 309 -13.28 -5.27 -6.99
CA GLN A 309 -11.87 -4.90 -6.96
C GLN A 309 -11.66 -3.39 -7.10
N SER A 310 -12.63 -2.66 -7.66
CA SER A 310 -12.57 -1.19 -7.71
C SER A 310 -12.78 -0.55 -6.34
N PHE A 311 -12.34 0.70 -6.16
CA PHE A 311 -12.57 1.45 -4.92
C PHE A 311 -14.05 1.82 -4.74
N THR A 312 -14.73 2.14 -5.84
CA THR A 312 -16.13 2.59 -5.88
C THR A 312 -17.13 1.43 -5.99
N GLY A 313 -16.71 0.26 -6.48
CA GLY A 313 -17.59 -0.87 -6.79
C GLY A 313 -18.21 -0.82 -8.18
N GLU A 314 -17.86 0.17 -9.01
CA GLU A 314 -18.50 0.47 -10.30
C GLU A 314 -17.61 0.17 -11.52
N ASP A 315 -16.30 0.02 -11.32
CA ASP A 315 -15.34 -0.17 -12.41
C ASP A 315 -14.79 -1.61 -12.48
N GLU A 316 -14.66 -2.15 -13.69
CA GLU A 316 -13.90 -3.38 -13.93
C GLU A 316 -12.40 -3.08 -13.91
N GLN A 317 -11.66 -3.77 -13.04
CA GLN A 317 -10.20 -3.71 -13.06
C GLN A 317 -9.62 -4.75 -14.00
N LYS A 318 -8.48 -4.41 -14.60
CA LYS A 318 -7.70 -5.32 -15.44
C LYS A 318 -6.54 -5.89 -14.65
N VAL A 319 -6.35 -7.19 -14.73
CA VAL A 319 -5.32 -7.95 -13.99
C VAL A 319 -4.42 -8.71 -14.94
N ARG A 320 -3.18 -8.95 -14.51
CA ARG A 320 -2.28 -9.93 -15.12
C ARG A 320 -1.84 -10.94 -14.07
N TYR A 321 -1.82 -12.21 -14.46
CA TYR A 321 -1.52 -13.30 -13.55
C TYR A 321 -0.03 -13.66 -13.56
N VAL A 322 0.46 -14.01 -12.38
CA VAL A 322 1.79 -14.53 -12.10
C VAL A 322 1.63 -15.93 -11.53
N ASP A 323 2.25 -16.92 -12.17
CA ASP A 323 2.10 -18.32 -11.78
C ASP A 323 2.71 -18.52 -10.38
N ALA A 324 2.14 -19.41 -9.58
CA ALA A 324 2.63 -19.66 -8.22
C ALA A 324 4.09 -20.12 -8.22
N SER A 325 4.50 -20.90 -9.21
CA SER A 325 5.88 -21.36 -9.41
C SER A 325 6.91 -20.24 -9.64
N GLU A 326 6.46 -19.02 -9.93
CA GLU A 326 7.32 -17.86 -10.06
C GLU A 326 7.65 -17.17 -8.71
N PHE A 327 7.06 -17.65 -7.61
CA PHE A 327 7.27 -17.16 -6.25
C PHE A 327 8.23 -18.06 -5.46
N GLN A 328 8.83 -17.47 -4.44
CA GLN A 328 9.59 -18.13 -3.41
C GLN A 328 8.76 -18.23 -2.12
N LEU A 329 8.90 -19.33 -1.39
CA LEU A 329 8.32 -19.54 -0.08
C LEU A 329 9.17 -18.81 0.97
N LEU A 330 8.54 -17.94 1.76
CA LEU A 330 9.16 -17.30 2.91
C LEU A 330 8.97 -18.11 4.20
N GLY A 331 7.88 -18.89 4.26
CA GLY A 331 7.48 -19.67 5.43
C GLY A 331 5.96 -19.66 5.62
N THR A 332 5.54 -19.93 6.86
CA THR A 332 4.15 -19.84 7.32
C THR A 332 4.01 -18.74 8.38
N LEU A 333 2.77 -18.35 8.72
CA LEU A 333 2.54 -17.45 9.86
C LEU A 333 2.85 -18.07 11.22
N ASP A 334 3.04 -19.39 11.31
CA ASP A 334 3.40 -20.07 12.56
C ASP A 334 4.92 -20.24 12.71
N ASP A 335 5.68 -19.95 11.65
CA ASP A 335 7.13 -20.02 11.69
C ASP A 335 7.71 -18.88 12.56
N PRO A 336 8.88 -19.09 13.19
CA PRO A 336 9.53 -18.05 13.97
C PRO A 336 9.76 -16.77 13.16
N VAL A 337 9.38 -15.61 13.71
CA VAL A 337 9.47 -14.29 13.05
C VAL A 337 10.86 -14.03 12.46
N HIS A 338 11.92 -14.37 13.20
CA HIS A 338 13.30 -14.21 12.74
C HIS A 338 13.62 -15.08 11.50
N ALA A 339 13.10 -16.30 11.43
CA ALA A 339 13.34 -17.19 10.30
C ALA A 339 12.69 -16.65 9.02
N VAL A 340 11.45 -16.17 9.13
CA VAL A 340 10.75 -15.52 8.02
C VAL A 340 11.45 -14.22 7.60
N ALA A 341 11.93 -13.43 8.55
CA ALA A 341 12.67 -12.19 8.26
C ALA A 341 13.98 -12.45 7.47
N ILE A 342 14.73 -13.51 7.81
CA ILE A 342 15.88 -13.95 7.00
C ILE A 342 15.43 -14.26 5.56
N ASN A 343 14.36 -15.03 5.40
CA ASN A 343 13.87 -15.41 4.08
C ASN A 343 13.40 -14.19 3.28
N ILE A 344 12.78 -13.19 3.92
CA ILE A 344 12.42 -11.91 3.29
C ILE A 344 13.69 -11.20 2.79
N ALA A 345 14.75 -11.12 3.61
CA ALA A 345 16.01 -10.50 3.22
C ALA A 345 16.69 -11.21 2.04
N LEU A 346 16.71 -12.55 2.06
CA LEU A 346 17.21 -13.37 0.95
C LEU A 346 16.35 -13.19 -0.31
N ALA A 347 15.03 -13.08 -0.18
CA ALA A 347 14.14 -12.85 -1.32
C ALA A 347 14.34 -11.45 -1.92
N ALA A 348 14.55 -10.43 -1.09
CA ALA A 348 14.79 -9.05 -1.51
C ALA A 348 16.08 -8.89 -2.33
N THR A 349 17.10 -9.69 -2.01
CA THR A 349 18.39 -9.72 -2.73
C THR A 349 18.43 -10.73 -3.88
N GLY A 350 17.37 -11.53 -4.05
CA GLY A 350 17.30 -12.58 -5.07
C GLY A 350 18.09 -13.85 -4.75
N ALA A 351 18.57 -13.99 -3.51
CA ALA A 351 19.36 -15.13 -3.05
C ALA A 351 18.50 -16.30 -2.53
N LEU A 352 17.20 -16.08 -2.28
CA LEU A 352 16.30 -17.14 -1.81
C LEU A 352 16.00 -18.16 -2.91
N ASN A 353 16.20 -19.45 -2.62
CA ASN A 353 15.95 -20.57 -3.52
C ASN A 353 14.99 -21.58 -2.86
N GLN A 354 13.73 -21.18 -2.72
CA GLN A 354 12.64 -21.98 -2.18
C GLN A 354 11.41 -21.86 -3.09
N PRO A 355 11.42 -22.43 -4.30
CA PRO A 355 10.33 -22.26 -5.26
C PRO A 355 9.01 -22.84 -4.72
N VAL A 356 7.92 -22.12 -4.95
CA VAL A 356 6.56 -22.58 -4.61
C VAL A 356 6.06 -23.56 -5.66
N THR A 357 5.26 -24.55 -5.25
CA THR A 357 4.54 -25.44 -6.16
C THR A 357 3.04 -25.28 -5.98
N ASP A 358 2.27 -25.61 -7.02
CA ASP A 358 0.81 -25.61 -6.93
C ASP A 358 0.33 -26.60 -5.86
N GLN A 359 1.01 -27.76 -5.74
CA GLN A 359 0.70 -28.77 -4.73
C GLN A 359 0.88 -28.22 -3.31
N LEU A 360 1.95 -27.46 -3.04
CA LEU A 360 2.17 -26.83 -1.74
C LEU A 360 1.00 -25.91 -1.34
N LEU A 361 0.46 -25.14 -2.29
CA LEU A 361 -0.70 -24.28 -2.04
C LEU A 361 -1.97 -25.10 -1.77
N ILE A 362 -2.17 -26.21 -2.48
CA ILE A 362 -3.31 -27.12 -2.32
C ILE A 362 -3.25 -27.81 -0.96
N ASP A 363 -2.09 -28.31 -0.56
CA ASP A 363 -1.89 -29.02 0.71
C ASP A 363 -2.12 -28.11 1.93
N ASN A 364 -1.90 -26.80 1.75
CA ASN A 364 -2.15 -25.79 2.78
C ASN A 364 -3.56 -25.18 2.70
N ARG A 365 -4.40 -25.62 1.78
CA ARG A 365 -5.79 -25.17 1.70
C ARG A 365 -6.64 -25.87 2.77
N ILE A 366 -7.39 -25.09 3.53
CA ILE A 366 -8.41 -25.61 4.44
C ILE A 366 -9.71 -25.76 3.63
N GLN A 367 -10.16 -27.00 3.46
CA GLN A 367 -11.48 -27.30 2.91
C GLN A 367 -12.55 -27.07 3.99
N ARG A 368 -13.57 -26.28 3.66
CA ARG A 368 -14.72 -26.00 4.52
C ARG A 368 -15.99 -26.08 3.71
#